data_AF-A0A1Y2H975-F1
#
_entry.id   AF-A0A1Y2H975-F1
#
_cell.length_a   1.000
_cell.length_b   1.000
_cell.length_c   1.000
_cell.angle_alpha   90.00
_cell.angle_beta   90.00
_cell.angle_gamma   90.00
#
_symmetry.space_group_name_H-M   'P 1'
#
loop_
_entity.id
_entity.type
_entity.pdbx_description
1 polymer ?
#
loop_
_entity_poly.entity_id
_entity_poly.type
_entity_poly.pdbx_seq_one_letter_code
_entity_poly.pdbx_strand_id
1 'polypeptide(L)'
;MPFLTSSTDLNQCTLALIQHQREARCNHASLRLLRTHPHLARRRTRRQHRHCGRRPCRLVCHHRGVPRRLARCSPRQGKESGRQLGKGHVGHEQRAHARANREKDPRFHRQVCRRHVQVGGGRSDKLLVKTLTANAQDAHAWLETFGITLDHISQCGGHTLPRTHRESPRPDGKPAPVGWDIIKTLKAYIDKEVAKKSDPAFGSITILNGAKVHDLIIENDRVHGVRATLSGMPFELRSDAVILATGGFSASADLLKEFAPHLRHFPTTNGPWASGDGIKFSRALGLSLVDMDQVQLHPTGFIDPSNPDANTKFLAPEALRGHGGILLSLGSGTRFANELGTRAAVVDAIHQHSLYPNQSTEAGLWARGAAFLVLNQAAVDLFDAAVIGFYMSRGFFKQVNNAAELAQLMRDGFAGLSAPDATAESVAQVFAEYNAAAEGKVQDKFGKTVFPVTYSPDDKLYVCGITPAIHYTMGGIKINQVGEVLRPKTDKLTVGPEGVPLPGLYAAGEVSGGVHGQNRLAGNSLLECVVFGRIAGQRAAALSKHATLPGTHRLALHSSPTTSWDFLAATSSPLLTPTNVSLLILVVALVLPFASRILRRGFKL
;
A
#
# COMPACT_ATOMS: atom_id res chain seq x y z
N MET A 1 -11.80 -14.75 23.56
CA MET A 1 -12.72 -14.42 22.45
C MET A 1 -11.93 -14.42 21.14
N PRO A 2 -12.44 -14.98 20.04
CA PRO A 2 -11.65 -15.23 18.84
C PRO A 2 -11.51 -13.98 17.97
N PHE A 3 -10.29 -13.45 17.86
CA PHE A 3 -9.95 -12.55 16.77
C PHE A 3 -9.71 -13.39 15.50
N LEU A 4 -10.79 -13.57 14.75
CA LEU A 4 -10.79 -14.26 13.47
C LEU A 4 -9.83 -13.56 12.50
N THR A 5 -9.08 -14.36 11.72
CA THR A 5 -8.44 -13.89 10.48
C THR A 5 -9.47 -13.80 9.33
N SER A 6 -10.73 -13.48 9.65
CA SER A 6 -11.81 -13.38 8.67
C SER A 6 -12.02 -11.93 8.25
N SER A 7 -11.85 -11.66 6.97
CA SER A 7 -12.38 -10.47 6.31
C SER A 7 -13.88 -10.62 6.01
N THR A 8 -14.64 -11.32 6.87
CA THR A 8 -16.09 -11.58 6.68
C THR A 8 -16.90 -10.29 6.62
N ASP A 9 -16.44 -9.23 7.30
CA ASP A 9 -17.04 -7.90 7.27
C ASP A 9 -16.28 -6.90 6.37
N LEU A 10 -15.27 -7.39 5.64
CA LEU A 10 -14.70 -6.76 4.44
C LEU A 10 -15.09 -7.56 3.18
N ASN A 11 -16.31 -8.08 3.20
CA ASN A 11 -16.93 -8.74 2.07
C ASN A 11 -17.36 -7.70 1.01
N GLN A 12 -16.89 -7.94 -0.22
CA GLN A 12 -17.30 -7.33 -1.48
C GLN A 12 -16.77 -5.92 -1.80
N CYS A 13 -16.98 -5.48 -3.05
CA CYS A 13 -16.29 -4.34 -3.66
C CYS A 13 -16.87 -3.00 -3.21
N THR A 14 -16.23 -2.35 -2.23
CA THR A 14 -16.59 -0.99 -1.80
C THR A 14 -16.36 0.03 -2.91
N LEU A 15 -17.39 0.84 -3.23
CA LEU A 15 -17.47 1.71 -4.41
C LEU A 15 -17.79 3.17 -4.04
N ALA A 16 -17.26 4.16 -4.79
CA ALA A 16 -17.12 5.59 -4.41
C ALA A 16 -17.95 6.64 -5.16
N LEU A 17 -18.34 7.75 -4.50
CA LEU A 17 -18.84 9.01 -5.10
C LEU A 17 -18.96 10.14 -4.04
N ILE A 18 -19.27 11.36 -4.49
CA ILE A 18 -19.69 12.54 -3.72
C ILE A 18 -20.88 13.15 -4.47
N GLN A 19 -21.97 13.52 -3.78
CA GLN A 19 -23.07 14.27 -4.40
C GLN A 19 -23.06 15.74 -3.95
N HIS A 20 -22.89 16.66 -4.91
CA HIS A 20 -23.06 18.09 -4.66
C HIS A 20 -24.53 18.51 -4.80
N GLN A 21 -25.30 18.40 -3.72
CA GLN A 21 -26.61 19.06 -3.63
C GLN A 21 -26.43 20.58 -3.68
N ARG A 22 -27.25 21.28 -4.48
CA ARG A 22 -27.44 22.73 -4.41
C ARG A 22 -28.94 23.01 -4.27
N GLU A 23 -29.34 23.65 -3.16
CA GLU A 23 -30.68 24.25 -3.08
C GLU A 23 -30.81 25.36 -4.12
N ALA A 24 -31.74 25.20 -5.06
CA ALA A 24 -32.06 26.23 -6.03
C ALA A 24 -33.05 27.25 -5.41
N ARG A 25 -32.52 28.32 -4.82
CA ARG A 25 -33.31 29.54 -4.56
C ARG A 25 -33.16 30.51 -5.73
N CYS A 26 -34.10 30.44 -6.66
CA CYS A 26 -34.23 31.45 -7.70
C CYS A 26 -34.62 32.80 -7.09
N ASN A 27 -34.00 33.87 -7.55
CA ASN A 27 -34.55 35.22 -7.55
C ASN A 27 -34.13 35.90 -8.85
N HIS A 28 -35.09 36.36 -9.65
CA HIS A 28 -34.80 37.10 -10.87
C HIS A 28 -34.51 38.57 -10.56
N ALA A 29 -33.40 39.10 -11.10
CA ALA A 29 -33.26 40.51 -11.45
C ALA A 29 -32.33 40.62 -12.66
N SER A 30 -32.82 41.21 -13.75
CA SER A 30 -32.10 41.33 -15.02
C SER A 30 -31.28 42.62 -15.08
N LEU A 31 -30.13 42.62 -15.80
CA LEU A 31 -29.62 43.81 -16.48
C LEU A 31 -28.64 43.43 -17.62
N ARG A 32 -28.26 44.42 -18.45
CA ARG A 32 -27.83 44.25 -19.86
C ARG A 32 -26.40 44.75 -20.13
N LEU A 33 -25.78 44.16 -21.18
CA LEU A 33 -24.76 44.74 -22.10
C LEU A 33 -23.43 45.21 -21.45
N LEU A 34 -22.25 45.01 -22.06
CA LEU A 34 -21.86 45.39 -23.43
C LEU A 34 -20.82 44.44 -24.07
N ARG A 35 -20.63 44.57 -25.39
CA ARG A 35 -19.49 44.01 -26.16
C ARG A 35 -18.56 45.15 -26.59
N THR A 36 -17.25 44.89 -26.70
CA THR A 36 -16.40 45.42 -27.79
C THR A 36 -15.14 44.56 -28.02
N HIS A 37 -14.54 44.70 -29.21
CA HIS A 37 -13.59 43.76 -29.84
C HIS A 37 -12.09 44.17 -29.68
N PRO A 38 -11.11 43.38 -30.19
CA PRO A 38 -9.68 43.43 -29.79
C PRO A 38 -8.75 44.07 -30.84
N HIS A 39 -7.41 43.99 -30.68
CA HIS A 39 -6.44 43.67 -31.77
C HIS A 39 -4.98 43.47 -31.29
N LEU A 40 -4.22 42.61 -32.01
CA LEU A 40 -2.80 42.69 -32.49
C LEU A 40 -1.64 43.16 -31.54
N ALA A 41 -0.34 42.84 -31.75
CA ALA A 41 0.34 41.74 -32.46
C ALA A 41 1.87 41.69 -32.17
N ARG A 42 2.48 40.52 -32.41
CA ARG A 42 3.90 40.22 -32.77
C ARG A 42 4.98 41.33 -32.65
N ARG A 43 6.13 40.97 -32.03
CA ARG A 43 7.45 40.93 -32.73
C ARG A 43 8.50 40.06 -32.02
N ARG A 44 9.56 39.70 -32.75
CA ARG A 44 10.74 38.90 -32.31
C ARG A 44 11.97 39.79 -32.20
N THR A 45 12.94 39.40 -31.36
CA THR A 45 14.37 39.60 -31.63
C THR A 45 15.23 38.52 -30.96
N ARG A 46 16.35 38.14 -31.58
CA ARG A 46 17.43 37.32 -31.01
C ARG A 46 18.61 38.24 -30.63
N ARG A 47 19.44 37.84 -29.66
CA ARG A 47 20.92 37.88 -29.77
C ARG A 47 21.59 36.95 -28.74
N GLN A 48 22.89 36.72 -28.92
CA GLN A 48 23.71 35.71 -28.21
C GLN A 48 24.84 36.37 -27.39
N HIS A 49 25.69 35.51 -26.78
CA HIS A 49 27.01 35.76 -26.13
C HIS A 49 27.00 35.93 -24.60
N ARG A 50 28.05 35.55 -23.84
CA ARG A 50 29.02 34.42 -23.93
C ARG A 50 29.84 34.40 -22.61
N HIS A 51 30.00 33.25 -21.97
CA HIS A 51 31.08 32.86 -21.02
C HIS A 51 31.38 33.65 -19.71
N CYS A 52 32.06 32.91 -18.81
CA CYS A 52 32.65 33.27 -17.50
C CYS A 52 31.71 33.80 -16.39
N GLY A 53 32.00 33.53 -15.10
CA GLY A 53 33.01 32.60 -14.57
C GLY A 53 33.24 32.72 -13.05
N ARG A 54 33.56 31.57 -12.40
CA ARG A 54 33.96 31.41 -10.98
C ARG A 54 32.86 31.63 -9.91
N ARG A 55 33.20 31.27 -8.67
CA ARG A 55 32.38 31.17 -7.43
C ARG A 55 33.01 32.09 -6.34
N PRO A 56 32.58 32.06 -5.06
CA PRO A 56 31.27 32.46 -4.52
C PRO A 56 31.40 33.44 -3.33
N CYS A 57 30.45 34.37 -3.14
CA CYS A 57 30.40 35.18 -1.91
C CYS A 57 29.06 35.03 -1.17
N ARG A 58 29.16 34.94 0.16
CA ARG A 58 28.03 35.19 1.07
C ARG A 58 27.66 36.67 1.00
N LEU A 59 26.38 37.00 1.08
CA LEU A 59 25.94 38.15 1.87
C LEU A 59 24.58 37.86 2.50
N VAL A 60 24.38 38.35 3.72
CA VAL A 60 23.09 38.31 4.41
C VAL A 60 22.60 39.76 4.48
N CYS A 61 21.40 40.02 3.98
CA CYS A 61 20.70 41.27 4.21
C CYS A 61 19.49 41.01 5.10
N HIS A 62 19.39 41.76 6.20
CA HIS A 62 18.37 41.56 7.23
C HIS A 62 17.92 42.91 7.77
N HIS A 63 16.65 43.27 7.55
CA HIS A 63 15.96 44.38 8.21
C HIS A 63 14.68 43.79 8.83
N ARG A 64 14.59 43.73 10.18
CA ARG A 64 14.06 44.78 11.08
C ARG A 64 12.59 45.10 10.77
N GLY A 65 11.62 44.96 11.69
CA GLY A 65 11.62 44.51 13.10
C GLY A 65 10.19 44.67 13.68
N VAL A 66 9.88 44.64 14.99
CA VAL A 66 10.67 44.44 16.22
C VAL A 66 9.85 43.50 17.20
N PRO A 67 9.87 43.50 18.56
CA PRO A 67 9.88 42.22 19.30
C PRO A 67 8.71 41.99 20.30
N ARG A 68 8.74 40.83 20.98
CA ARG A 68 8.74 40.77 22.47
C ARG A 68 9.22 39.40 22.99
N ARG A 69 9.94 39.42 24.12
CA ARG A 69 10.22 38.25 24.97
C ARG A 69 9.24 38.24 26.15
N LEU A 70 9.01 37.09 26.77
CA LEU A 70 8.97 36.95 28.24
C LEU A 70 9.15 35.47 28.64
N ALA A 71 9.45 35.23 29.93
CA ALA A 71 9.94 33.94 30.43
C ALA A 71 9.10 33.41 31.62
N ARG A 72 9.42 32.19 32.08
CA ARG A 72 8.74 31.49 33.19
C ARG A 72 9.05 32.06 34.57
N CYS A 73 8.08 31.97 35.48
CA CYS A 73 8.16 31.67 36.92
C CYS A 73 6.70 31.56 37.46
N SER A 74 6.31 30.88 38.53
CA SER A 74 6.88 29.89 39.51
C SER A 74 5.67 29.34 40.33
N PRO A 75 5.74 28.63 41.49
CA PRO A 75 6.84 27.93 42.18
C PRO A 75 6.52 26.47 42.67
N ARG A 76 7.56 25.77 43.16
CA ARG A 76 7.71 24.83 44.34
C ARG A 76 6.50 23.97 44.83
N GLN A 77 6.64 22.77 45.41
CA GLN A 77 7.75 22.02 46.08
C GLN A 77 7.33 20.51 46.15
N GLY A 78 8.16 19.46 46.33
CA GLY A 78 9.63 19.30 46.39
C GLY A 78 10.02 17.90 46.95
N LYS A 79 11.31 17.52 46.84
CA LYS A 79 11.95 16.29 47.41
C LYS A 79 11.49 14.91 46.86
N GLU A 80 12.22 13.81 47.02
CA GLU A 80 13.63 13.49 46.74
C GLU A 80 13.85 11.97 46.92
N SER A 81 14.32 11.26 45.89
CA SER A 81 14.93 9.89 45.86
C SER A 81 14.60 9.18 44.53
N GLY A 82 15.47 8.33 43.96
CA GLY A 82 16.85 8.05 44.35
C GLY A 82 17.42 6.75 43.79
N ARG A 83 17.76 6.68 42.49
CA ARG A 83 18.69 5.68 41.89
C ARG A 83 19.07 6.06 40.45
N GLN A 84 20.29 5.75 40.05
CA GLN A 84 20.75 5.85 38.66
C GLN A 84 20.34 4.59 37.88
N LEU A 85 19.98 4.75 36.59
CA LEU A 85 20.08 3.70 35.59
C LEU A 85 20.43 4.31 34.21
N GLY A 86 20.86 3.45 33.28
CA GLY A 86 21.72 3.84 32.15
C GLY A 86 21.09 4.70 31.02
N LYS A 87 21.96 5.38 30.29
CA LYS A 87 21.64 6.13 29.06
C LYS A 87 21.16 5.16 27.96
N GLY A 88 19.94 5.34 27.44
CA GLY A 88 19.40 4.47 26.36
C GLY A 88 18.58 5.18 25.28
N HIS A 89 17.60 6.00 25.64
CA HIS A 89 16.51 6.37 24.72
C HIS A 89 16.80 7.54 23.75
N VAL A 90 17.63 8.52 24.14
CA VAL A 90 17.88 9.75 23.36
C VAL A 90 18.50 9.49 21.97
N GLY A 91 19.15 8.33 21.79
CA GLY A 91 19.82 7.97 20.54
C GLY A 91 18.87 7.60 19.38
N HIS A 92 17.65 7.13 19.66
CA HIS A 92 16.73 6.66 18.61
C HIS A 92 16.02 7.81 17.91
N GLU A 93 15.41 8.73 18.67
CA GLU A 93 14.71 9.91 18.14
C GLU A 93 15.63 10.80 17.28
N GLN A 94 16.87 11.04 17.74
CA GLN A 94 17.85 11.81 16.99
C GLN A 94 18.25 11.14 15.68
N ARG A 95 18.33 9.80 15.65
CA ARG A 95 18.61 9.03 14.43
C ARG A 95 17.40 9.03 13.48
N ALA A 96 16.17 8.98 13.99
CA ALA A 96 14.95 9.12 13.19
C ALA A 96 14.86 10.52 12.53
N HIS A 97 15.01 11.60 13.31
CA HIS A 97 15.05 12.97 12.79
C HIS A 97 16.18 13.20 11.78
N ALA A 98 17.38 12.66 12.03
CA ALA A 98 18.49 12.74 11.09
C ALA A 98 18.27 11.93 9.79
N ARG A 99 17.45 10.86 9.83
CA ARG A 99 17.05 10.09 8.64
C ARG A 99 15.93 10.80 7.86
N ALA A 100 14.89 11.31 8.53
CA ALA A 100 13.81 12.07 7.89
C ALA A 100 14.30 13.32 7.13
N ASN A 101 15.38 13.96 7.61
CA ASN A 101 16.02 15.06 6.88
C ASN A 101 16.89 14.62 5.68
N ARG A 102 17.27 13.34 5.55
CA ARG A 102 17.94 12.83 4.33
C ARG A 102 16.97 12.62 3.17
N GLU A 103 15.70 12.33 3.44
CA GLU A 103 14.69 12.17 2.39
C GLU A 103 14.37 13.49 1.65
N LYS A 104 14.82 14.62 2.20
CA LYS A 104 14.76 15.96 1.58
C LYS A 104 15.97 16.26 0.67
N ASP A 105 16.98 15.39 0.60
CA ASP A 105 18.13 15.55 -0.30
C ASP A 105 17.77 15.07 -1.71
N PRO A 106 17.84 15.90 -2.77
CA PRO A 106 17.58 15.47 -4.15
C PRO A 106 18.47 14.31 -4.65
N ARG A 107 19.60 14.02 -3.97
CA ARG A 107 20.43 12.82 -4.23
C ARG A 107 19.74 11.54 -3.74
N PHE A 108 19.04 11.58 -2.60
CA PHE A 108 18.27 10.44 -2.07
C PHE A 108 17.18 10.04 -3.06
N HIS A 109 16.34 10.98 -3.50
CA HIS A 109 15.32 10.70 -4.53
C HIS A 109 15.92 10.13 -5.81
N ARG A 110 17.00 10.72 -6.35
CA ARG A 110 17.66 10.19 -7.55
C ARG A 110 18.19 8.76 -7.35
N GLN A 111 18.73 8.44 -6.19
CA GLN A 111 19.20 7.10 -5.84
C GLN A 111 18.03 6.10 -5.73
N VAL A 112 16.95 6.47 -5.05
CA VAL A 112 15.74 5.64 -4.92
C VAL A 112 15.07 5.41 -6.27
N CYS A 113 14.88 6.45 -7.09
CA CYS A 113 14.36 6.32 -8.47
C CYS A 113 15.20 5.36 -9.31
N ARG A 114 16.53 5.56 -9.32
CA ARG A 114 17.45 4.72 -10.10
C ARG A 114 17.39 3.26 -9.63
N ARG A 115 17.34 3.02 -8.32
CA ARG A 115 17.27 1.66 -7.77
C ARG A 115 15.93 0.99 -8.05
N HIS A 116 14.83 1.73 -8.01
CA HIS A 116 13.50 1.22 -8.38
C HIS A 116 13.47 0.77 -9.84
N VAL A 117 13.87 1.62 -10.79
CA VAL A 117 13.91 1.27 -12.23
C VAL A 117 14.90 0.12 -12.52
N GLN A 118 16.02 0.05 -11.80
CA GLN A 118 16.97 -1.07 -11.91
C GLN A 118 16.34 -2.39 -11.45
N VAL A 119 15.68 -2.41 -10.29
CA VAL A 119 15.08 -3.63 -9.73
C VAL A 119 13.82 -4.04 -10.50
N GLY A 120 13.11 -3.09 -11.11
CA GLY A 120 12.01 -3.35 -12.04
C GLY A 120 12.44 -3.80 -13.44
N GLY A 121 13.68 -4.27 -13.63
CA GLY A 121 14.17 -4.83 -14.89
C GLY A 121 14.23 -3.84 -16.06
N GLY A 122 14.21 -2.53 -15.77
CA GLY A 122 14.04 -1.49 -16.79
C GLY A 122 12.64 -1.37 -17.39
N ARG A 123 11.70 -2.27 -17.05
CA ARG A 123 10.30 -2.23 -17.50
C ARG A 123 9.48 -1.11 -16.84
N SER A 124 9.84 -0.69 -15.62
CA SER A 124 9.08 0.34 -14.88
C SER A 124 9.00 1.66 -15.64
N ASP A 125 7.80 2.24 -15.74
CA ASP A 125 7.61 3.56 -16.33
C ASP A 125 8.30 4.63 -15.47
N LYS A 126 9.27 5.32 -16.08
CA LYS A 126 10.14 6.30 -15.39
C LYS A 126 9.38 7.53 -14.90
N LEU A 127 8.22 7.83 -15.49
CA LEU A 127 7.34 8.92 -15.07
C LEU A 127 6.43 8.49 -13.91
N LEU A 128 5.91 7.26 -13.91
CA LEU A 128 5.19 6.67 -12.77
C LEU A 128 6.10 6.54 -11.54
N VAL A 129 7.33 6.02 -11.71
CA VAL A 129 8.33 5.93 -10.63
C VAL A 129 8.71 7.32 -10.09
N LYS A 130 8.81 8.32 -10.97
CA LYS A 130 9.04 9.73 -10.56
C LYS A 130 7.84 10.29 -9.78
N THR A 131 6.60 9.98 -10.17
CA THR A 131 5.41 10.36 -9.40
C THR A 131 5.40 9.70 -8.02
N LEU A 132 5.59 8.38 -7.94
CA LEU A 132 5.59 7.61 -6.69
C LEU A 132 6.61 8.18 -5.68
N THR A 133 7.84 8.40 -6.14
CA THR A 133 8.93 8.89 -5.28
C THR A 133 8.76 10.37 -4.91
N ALA A 134 8.42 11.26 -5.85
CA ALA A 134 8.28 12.69 -5.58
C ALA A 134 7.17 13.00 -4.56
N ASN A 135 6.09 12.22 -4.54
CA ASN A 135 4.98 12.39 -3.60
C ASN A 135 5.12 11.56 -2.31
N ALA A 136 6.24 10.82 -2.12
CA ALA A 136 6.36 9.88 -1.00
C ALA A 136 6.31 10.54 0.39
N GLN A 137 6.98 11.69 0.55
CA GLN A 137 6.96 12.44 1.81
C GLN A 137 5.60 13.14 2.07
N ASP A 138 4.90 13.54 1.02
CA ASP A 138 3.54 14.10 1.12
C ASP A 138 2.50 13.01 1.45
N ALA A 139 2.69 11.78 0.96
CA ALA A 139 1.88 10.62 1.36
C ALA A 139 2.07 10.26 2.84
N HIS A 140 3.31 10.30 3.35
CA HIS A 140 3.62 10.08 4.77
C HIS A 140 3.01 11.20 5.64
N ALA A 141 3.31 12.47 5.35
CA ALA A 141 2.77 13.62 6.09
C ALA A 141 1.23 13.72 6.04
N TRP A 142 0.58 13.17 5.01
CA TRP A 142 -0.86 13.06 4.94
C TRP A 142 -1.41 11.97 5.89
N LEU A 143 -0.74 10.82 6.02
CA LEU A 143 -1.11 9.80 7.02
C LEU A 143 -0.98 10.34 8.45
N GLU A 144 0.04 11.14 8.74
CA GLU A 144 0.21 11.82 10.04
C GLU A 144 -1.01 12.69 10.41
N THR A 145 -1.74 13.26 9.44
CA THR A 145 -2.95 14.06 9.72
C THR A 145 -4.12 13.27 10.32
N PHE A 146 -4.07 11.93 10.25
CA PHE A 146 -5.03 11.02 10.89
C PHE A 146 -4.53 10.45 12.23
N GLY A 147 -3.33 10.85 12.68
CA GLY A 147 -2.66 10.28 13.85
C GLY A 147 -1.94 8.96 13.58
N ILE A 148 -1.66 8.64 12.32
CA ILE A 148 -0.87 7.46 11.94
C ILE A 148 0.61 7.85 11.98
N THR A 149 1.33 7.38 13.00
CA THR A 149 2.75 7.67 13.22
C THR A 149 3.62 6.57 12.63
N LEU A 150 4.35 6.87 11.55
CA LEU A 150 5.32 5.95 10.94
C LEU A 150 6.75 6.48 11.18
N ASP A 151 7.23 6.31 12.41
CA ASP A 151 8.45 6.89 12.96
C ASP A 151 9.69 5.96 12.91
N HIS A 152 9.47 4.64 12.84
CA HIS A 152 10.55 3.65 12.76
C HIS A 152 10.92 3.34 11.30
N ILE A 153 12.22 3.41 10.97
CA ILE A 153 12.72 3.30 9.59
C ILE A 153 13.71 2.13 9.44
N SER A 154 13.27 1.10 8.73
CA SER A 154 14.03 -0.12 8.42
C SER A 154 14.56 -0.14 6.98
N GLN A 155 15.52 -1.05 6.72
CA GLN A 155 16.02 -1.35 5.37
C GLN A 155 15.55 -2.76 4.96
N CYS A 156 15.00 -2.89 3.76
CA CYS A 156 14.46 -4.15 3.25
C CYS A 156 15.23 -4.66 2.01
N GLY A 157 14.79 -5.80 1.46
CA GLY A 157 15.45 -6.48 0.36
C GLY A 157 15.60 -5.59 -0.88
N GLY A 158 16.80 -5.57 -1.45
CA GLY A 158 17.14 -4.76 -2.62
C GLY A 158 17.20 -3.25 -2.39
N HIS A 159 16.96 -2.74 -1.18
CA HIS A 159 17.14 -1.32 -0.85
C HIS A 159 18.64 -0.95 -0.79
N THR A 160 18.98 0.31 -1.12
CA THR A 160 20.35 0.85 -0.98
C THR A 160 20.54 1.73 0.27
N LEU A 161 19.43 2.09 0.94
CA LEU A 161 19.37 2.90 2.17
C LEU A 161 18.10 2.49 2.95
N PRO A 162 18.03 2.70 4.28
CA PRO A 162 16.81 2.53 5.05
C PRO A 162 15.74 3.54 4.61
N ARG A 163 14.52 3.06 4.34
CA ARG A 163 13.37 3.86 3.87
C ARG A 163 12.00 3.14 4.00
N THR A 164 11.95 1.98 4.67
CA THR A 164 10.68 1.33 5.00
C THR A 164 10.21 1.88 6.33
N HIS A 165 9.37 2.90 6.26
CA HIS A 165 8.67 3.53 7.40
C HIS A 165 7.59 2.58 7.94
N ARG A 166 7.45 2.55 9.27
CA ARG A 166 6.46 1.78 10.04
C ARG A 166 6.31 2.39 11.43
N GLU A 167 5.29 1.97 12.15
CA GLU A 167 5.11 2.25 13.58
C GLU A 167 6.30 1.69 14.39
N SER A 168 6.77 2.45 15.39
CA SER A 168 7.54 1.90 16.51
C SER A 168 6.72 0.87 17.32
N PRO A 169 7.36 -0.10 18.00
CA PRO A 169 6.69 -1.02 18.92
C PRO A 169 5.88 -0.29 19.99
N ARG A 170 4.67 -0.78 20.30
CA ARG A 170 3.72 -0.06 21.16
C ARG A 170 4.10 -0.15 22.65
N PRO A 171 3.98 0.96 23.42
CA PRO A 171 4.14 0.93 24.87
C PRO A 171 3.14 0.01 25.61
N ASP A 172 2.03 -0.37 24.96
CA ASP A 172 1.01 -1.27 25.52
C ASP A 172 1.23 -2.75 25.19
N GLY A 173 2.39 -3.09 24.59
CA GLY A 173 2.79 -4.46 24.28
C GLY A 173 1.95 -5.14 23.19
N LYS A 174 1.14 -4.41 22.42
CA LYS A 174 0.36 -4.98 21.31
C LYS A 174 1.09 -4.85 19.96
N PRO A 175 0.97 -5.84 19.05
CA PRO A 175 1.45 -5.71 17.68
C PRO A 175 0.95 -4.43 16.99
N ALA A 176 1.80 -3.81 16.17
CA ALA A 176 1.45 -2.71 15.26
C ALA A 176 1.71 -3.10 13.78
N PRO A 177 0.74 -3.73 13.09
CA PRO A 177 0.88 -4.08 11.68
C PRO A 177 0.46 -2.90 10.81
N VAL A 178 1.42 -2.17 10.25
CA VAL A 178 1.24 -0.96 9.41
C VAL A 178 0.05 -0.97 8.46
N GLY A 179 -0.19 -2.07 7.74
CA GLY A 179 -1.33 -2.17 6.82
C GLY A 179 -2.69 -2.19 7.52
N TRP A 180 -2.78 -2.81 8.70
CA TRP A 180 -4.00 -2.84 9.52
C TRP A 180 -4.23 -1.50 10.21
N ASP A 181 -3.17 -0.88 10.76
CA ASP A 181 -3.28 0.40 11.47
C ASP A 181 -3.65 1.55 10.52
N ILE A 182 -3.09 1.60 9.30
CA ILE A 182 -3.52 2.54 8.25
C ILE A 182 -4.99 2.33 7.89
N ILE A 183 -5.40 1.11 7.55
CA ILE A 183 -6.77 0.83 7.07
C ILE A 183 -7.80 1.05 8.19
N LYS A 184 -7.53 0.59 9.41
CA LYS A 184 -8.40 0.81 10.58
C LYS A 184 -8.57 2.29 10.88
N THR A 185 -7.49 3.07 10.89
CA THR A 185 -7.55 4.49 11.24
C THR A 185 -8.27 5.30 10.16
N LEU A 186 -7.98 5.04 8.88
CA LEU A 186 -8.69 5.68 7.77
C LEU A 186 -10.18 5.28 7.74
N LYS A 187 -10.52 4.00 7.98
CA LYS A 187 -11.93 3.56 8.08
C LYS A 187 -12.65 4.22 9.25
N ALA A 188 -12.05 4.25 10.45
CA ALA A 188 -12.66 4.87 11.62
C ALA A 188 -12.85 6.38 11.46
N TYR A 189 -11.93 7.07 10.74
CA TYR A 189 -12.13 8.45 10.30
C TYR A 189 -13.33 8.55 9.35
N ILE A 190 -13.35 7.75 8.28
CA ILE A 190 -14.43 7.71 7.29
C ILE A 190 -15.81 7.47 7.93
N ASP A 191 -15.95 6.44 8.77
CA ASP A 191 -17.19 6.09 9.45
C ASP A 191 -17.70 7.27 10.30
N LYS A 192 -16.78 7.97 10.99
CA LYS A 192 -17.05 9.14 11.83
C LYS A 192 -17.47 10.37 11.01
N GLU A 193 -16.87 10.60 9.85
CA GLU A 193 -17.25 11.72 8.99
C GLU A 193 -18.58 11.44 8.25
N VAL A 194 -18.83 10.21 7.80
CA VAL A 194 -20.12 9.76 7.24
C VAL A 194 -21.26 9.91 8.26
N ALA A 195 -21.00 9.63 9.53
CA ALA A 195 -21.97 9.84 10.61
C ALA A 195 -22.36 11.32 10.80
N LYS A 196 -21.51 12.29 10.40
CA LYS A 196 -21.81 13.72 10.41
C LYS A 196 -22.64 14.11 9.18
N LYS A 197 -23.90 13.72 9.18
CA LYS A 197 -24.90 14.06 8.13
C LYS A 197 -25.04 15.56 7.83
N SER A 198 -24.48 16.44 8.67
CA SER A 198 -24.48 17.89 8.53
C SER A 198 -23.28 18.49 7.78
N ASP A 199 -22.25 17.71 7.43
CA ASP A 199 -21.15 18.19 6.58
C ASP A 199 -21.44 17.89 5.10
N PRO A 200 -21.62 18.88 4.21
CA PRO A 200 -21.94 18.63 2.80
C PRO A 200 -20.84 17.88 2.01
N ALA A 201 -19.59 17.88 2.49
CA ALA A 201 -18.48 17.19 1.84
C ALA A 201 -18.34 15.72 2.26
N PHE A 202 -18.94 15.32 3.39
CA PHE A 202 -18.84 13.96 3.94
C PHE A 202 -20.19 13.23 4.11
N GLY A 203 -21.28 13.95 4.35
CA GLY A 203 -22.63 13.38 4.44
C GLY A 203 -23.20 12.85 3.12
N SER A 204 -22.52 13.06 1.99
CA SER A 204 -22.83 12.49 0.67
C SER A 204 -22.00 11.23 0.34
N ILE A 205 -21.34 10.66 1.35
CA ILE A 205 -20.55 9.43 1.28
C ILE A 205 -21.32 8.31 2.00
N THR A 206 -21.34 7.08 1.49
CA THR A 206 -21.89 5.90 2.20
C THR A 206 -21.45 4.57 1.55
N ILE A 207 -21.61 3.41 2.19
CA ILE A 207 -20.86 2.19 1.84
C ILE A 207 -21.78 1.11 1.26
N LEU A 208 -21.53 0.63 0.02
CA LEU A 208 -22.01 -0.70 -0.40
C LEU A 208 -20.97 -1.75 -0.04
N ASN A 209 -21.21 -2.41 1.09
CA ASN A 209 -20.87 -3.82 1.21
C ASN A 209 -21.97 -4.62 0.47
N GLY A 210 -21.67 -5.83 0.00
CA GLY A 210 -22.64 -6.63 -0.77
C GLY A 210 -22.71 -6.33 -2.27
N ALA A 211 -21.88 -5.40 -2.79
CA ALA A 211 -21.83 -5.04 -4.20
C ALA A 211 -20.65 -5.67 -4.94
N LYS A 212 -20.89 -6.10 -6.18
CA LYS A 212 -19.86 -6.46 -7.15
C LYS A 212 -20.07 -5.70 -8.46
N VAL A 213 -19.05 -4.99 -8.92
CA VAL A 213 -19.00 -4.34 -10.24
C VAL A 213 -18.60 -5.39 -11.29
N HIS A 214 -19.28 -5.38 -12.43
CA HIS A 214 -19.01 -6.30 -13.54
C HIS A 214 -18.60 -5.60 -14.84
N ASP A 215 -18.98 -4.33 -15.01
CA ASP A 215 -18.87 -3.62 -16.30
C ASP A 215 -18.86 -2.09 -16.11
N LEU A 216 -18.40 -1.36 -17.12
CA LEU A 216 -18.41 0.10 -17.20
C LEU A 216 -19.51 0.60 -18.12
N ILE A 217 -20.16 1.70 -17.73
CA ILE A 217 -21.11 2.40 -18.59
C ILE A 217 -20.31 3.38 -19.44
N ILE A 218 -20.21 3.13 -20.75
CA ILE A 218 -19.45 3.94 -21.69
C ILE A 218 -20.38 4.47 -22.78
N GLU A 219 -20.43 5.78 -22.90
CA GLU A 219 -21.31 6.53 -23.81
C GLU A 219 -20.51 7.73 -24.36
N ASN A 220 -20.66 8.07 -25.64
CA ASN A 220 -19.95 9.18 -26.29
C ASN A 220 -18.43 9.22 -26.00
N ASP A 221 -17.78 8.04 -26.06
CA ASP A 221 -16.34 7.86 -25.86
C ASP A 221 -15.82 8.26 -24.44
N ARG A 222 -16.72 8.27 -23.44
CA ARG A 222 -16.44 8.57 -22.02
C ARG A 222 -17.05 7.52 -21.10
N VAL A 223 -16.40 7.24 -19.97
CA VAL A 223 -17.00 6.49 -18.85
C VAL A 223 -17.97 7.39 -18.08
N HIS A 224 -19.20 6.90 -17.94
CA HIS A 224 -20.35 7.55 -17.32
C HIS A 224 -20.92 6.77 -16.11
N GLY A 225 -20.24 5.72 -15.65
CA GLY A 225 -20.66 4.93 -14.49
C GLY A 225 -20.22 3.47 -14.52
N VAL A 226 -20.86 2.64 -13.70
CA VAL A 226 -20.64 1.20 -13.61
C VAL A 226 -21.94 0.41 -13.63
N ARG A 227 -21.87 -0.86 -14.05
CA ARG A 227 -22.93 -1.86 -13.84
C ARG A 227 -22.49 -2.84 -12.76
N ALA A 228 -23.39 -3.12 -11.83
CA ALA A 228 -23.08 -3.90 -10.64
C ALA A 228 -24.26 -4.78 -10.22
N THR A 229 -24.01 -5.74 -9.33
CA THR A 229 -25.06 -6.46 -8.60
C THR A 229 -24.92 -6.23 -7.10
N LEU A 230 -26.03 -5.97 -6.42
CA LEU A 230 -26.15 -5.90 -4.97
C LEU A 230 -27.12 -6.98 -4.51
N SER A 231 -26.68 -7.89 -3.63
CA SER A 231 -27.50 -9.03 -3.16
C SER A 231 -28.14 -9.86 -4.30
N GLY A 232 -27.41 -10.02 -5.42
CA GLY A 232 -27.88 -10.68 -6.64
C GLY A 232 -28.66 -9.79 -7.62
N MET A 233 -29.24 -8.68 -7.16
CA MET A 233 -30.03 -7.78 -8.01
C MET A 233 -29.12 -6.83 -8.82
N PRO A 234 -29.27 -6.75 -10.17
CA PRO A 234 -28.48 -5.84 -11.00
C PRO A 234 -28.92 -4.38 -10.85
N PHE A 235 -27.97 -3.45 -10.95
CA PHE A 235 -28.22 -2.00 -11.02
C PHE A 235 -27.16 -1.28 -11.87
N GLU A 236 -27.57 -0.21 -12.56
CA GLU A 236 -26.64 0.80 -13.09
C GLU A 236 -26.39 1.88 -12.05
N LEU A 237 -25.17 2.42 -12.02
CA LEU A 237 -24.82 3.57 -11.20
C LEU A 237 -24.01 4.57 -12.04
N ARG A 238 -24.63 5.72 -12.33
CA ARG A 238 -24.05 6.80 -13.14
C ARG A 238 -23.15 7.71 -12.30
N SER A 239 -22.02 8.12 -12.88
CA SER A 239 -21.06 9.05 -12.28
C SER A 239 -20.27 9.82 -13.35
N ASP A 240 -19.66 10.94 -12.98
CA ASP A 240 -18.72 11.66 -13.87
C ASP A 240 -17.39 10.93 -14.08
N ALA A 241 -17.02 10.11 -13.09
CA ALA A 241 -15.75 9.43 -13.01
C ALA A 241 -15.88 8.11 -12.26
N VAL A 242 -15.05 7.14 -12.62
CA VAL A 242 -14.87 5.84 -11.98
C VAL A 242 -13.39 5.66 -11.66
N ILE A 243 -13.08 5.21 -10.45
CA ILE A 243 -11.72 4.86 -10.03
C ILE A 243 -11.68 3.36 -9.75
N LEU A 244 -10.82 2.65 -10.47
CA LEU A 244 -10.56 1.24 -10.24
C LEU A 244 -9.48 1.10 -9.16
N ALA A 245 -9.83 0.47 -8.04
CA ALA A 245 -8.95 0.25 -6.89
C ALA A 245 -9.06 -1.20 -6.35
N THR A 246 -9.32 -2.16 -7.25
CA THR A 246 -9.76 -3.53 -6.90
C THR A 246 -8.63 -4.48 -6.44
N GLY A 247 -7.40 -4.00 -6.31
CA GLY A 247 -6.23 -4.85 -6.08
C GLY A 247 -5.84 -5.73 -7.27
N GLY A 248 -4.88 -6.63 -7.04
CA GLY A 248 -4.27 -7.50 -8.04
C GLY A 248 -5.00 -8.81 -8.31
N PHE A 249 -4.29 -9.74 -8.97
CA PHE A 249 -4.81 -11.05 -9.38
C PHE A 249 -4.06 -12.26 -8.78
N SER A 250 -3.34 -12.04 -7.67
CA SER A 250 -2.48 -13.01 -6.97
C SER A 250 -3.20 -14.22 -6.33
N ALA A 251 -4.53 -14.31 -6.43
CA ALA A 251 -5.33 -15.48 -6.08
C ALA A 251 -6.22 -15.99 -7.24
N SER A 252 -6.09 -15.44 -8.45
CA SER A 252 -6.93 -15.81 -9.60
C SER A 252 -6.30 -16.93 -10.45
N ALA A 253 -6.79 -18.15 -10.29
CA ALA A 253 -6.33 -19.33 -11.05
C ALA A 253 -6.27 -19.09 -12.57
N ASP A 254 -7.29 -18.48 -13.19
CA ASP A 254 -7.34 -18.28 -14.66
C ASP A 254 -6.26 -17.32 -15.15
N LEU A 255 -6.13 -16.16 -14.51
CA LEU A 255 -5.15 -15.13 -14.86
C LEU A 255 -3.72 -15.59 -14.57
N LEU A 256 -3.52 -16.39 -13.52
CA LEU A 256 -2.23 -17.04 -13.25
C LEU A 256 -1.91 -18.11 -14.31
N LYS A 257 -2.89 -18.93 -14.72
CA LYS A 257 -2.73 -19.90 -15.82
C LYS A 257 -2.40 -19.23 -17.16
N GLU A 258 -2.97 -18.05 -17.42
CA GLU A 258 -2.76 -17.29 -18.66
C GLU A 258 -1.41 -16.55 -18.68
N PHE A 259 -1.08 -15.82 -17.62
CA PHE A 259 0.06 -14.89 -17.62
C PHE A 259 1.29 -15.37 -16.84
N ALA A 260 1.14 -16.25 -15.84
CA ALA A 260 2.23 -16.77 -15.03
C ALA A 260 2.10 -18.28 -14.73
N PRO A 261 1.89 -19.15 -15.76
CA PRO A 261 1.58 -20.57 -15.56
C PRO A 261 2.64 -21.31 -14.75
N HIS A 262 3.90 -20.90 -14.87
CA HIS A 262 5.03 -21.46 -14.12
C HIS A 262 4.93 -21.27 -12.58
N LEU A 263 4.08 -20.34 -12.11
CA LEU A 263 3.84 -20.08 -10.69
C LEU A 263 2.60 -20.78 -10.13
N ARG A 264 1.80 -21.49 -10.94
CA ARG A 264 0.44 -21.96 -10.57
C ARG A 264 0.36 -22.89 -9.35
N HIS A 265 1.48 -23.48 -8.90
CA HIS A 265 1.57 -24.38 -7.73
C HIS A 265 2.08 -23.70 -6.46
N PHE A 266 2.54 -22.45 -6.54
CA PHE A 266 2.99 -21.72 -5.35
C PHE A 266 1.77 -21.29 -4.52
N PRO A 267 1.82 -21.41 -3.18
CA PRO A 267 0.77 -20.88 -2.32
C PRO A 267 0.77 -19.35 -2.43
N THR A 268 -0.33 -18.70 -2.09
CA THR A 268 -0.46 -17.23 -2.13
C THR A 268 -0.41 -16.63 -0.72
N THR A 269 0.07 -15.40 -0.56
CA THR A 269 -0.07 -14.63 0.70
C THR A 269 -1.36 -13.80 0.74
N ASN A 270 -2.25 -13.97 -0.23
CA ASN A 270 -3.46 -13.18 -0.42
C ASN A 270 -4.71 -14.04 -0.25
N GLY A 271 -5.81 -13.42 0.17
CA GLY A 271 -7.10 -14.10 0.22
C GLY A 271 -7.81 -14.16 -1.14
N PRO A 272 -8.94 -14.87 -1.23
CA PRO A 272 -9.66 -15.11 -2.49
C PRO A 272 -10.20 -13.83 -3.18
N TRP A 273 -10.23 -12.70 -2.47
CA TRP A 273 -10.59 -11.39 -3.03
C TRP A 273 -9.55 -10.82 -4.00
N ALA A 274 -8.31 -11.35 -4.04
CA ALA A 274 -7.31 -11.01 -5.07
C ALA A 274 -7.57 -11.75 -6.39
N SER A 275 -8.83 -11.73 -6.84
CA SER A 275 -9.37 -12.47 -7.99
C SER A 275 -9.18 -11.75 -9.33
N GLY A 276 -8.60 -10.54 -9.33
CA GLY A 276 -8.36 -9.76 -10.53
C GLY A 276 -9.63 -9.25 -11.24
N ASP A 277 -10.76 -9.14 -10.55
CA ASP A 277 -12.06 -8.80 -11.17
C ASP A 277 -12.02 -7.49 -11.98
N GLY A 278 -11.37 -6.45 -11.45
CA GLY A 278 -11.16 -5.18 -12.16
C GLY A 278 -10.33 -5.33 -13.44
N ILE A 279 -9.36 -6.25 -13.46
CA ILE A 279 -8.57 -6.57 -14.66
C ILE A 279 -9.39 -7.41 -15.64
N LYS A 280 -10.21 -8.34 -15.16
CA LYS A 280 -11.08 -9.21 -16.00
C LYS A 280 -12.05 -8.39 -16.85
N PHE A 281 -12.82 -7.48 -16.24
CA PHE A 281 -13.73 -6.64 -17.03
C PHE A 281 -12.99 -5.58 -17.83
N SER A 282 -11.90 -4.99 -17.32
CA SER A 282 -11.09 -4.04 -18.10
C SER A 282 -10.49 -4.68 -19.36
N ARG A 283 -10.11 -5.96 -19.30
CA ARG A 283 -9.67 -6.73 -20.47
C ARG A 283 -10.82 -7.04 -21.43
N ALA A 284 -11.99 -7.41 -20.93
CA ALA A 284 -13.18 -7.63 -21.76
C ALA A 284 -13.58 -6.36 -22.53
N LEU A 285 -13.47 -5.20 -21.87
CA LEU A 285 -13.68 -3.86 -22.44
C LEU A 285 -12.56 -3.38 -23.38
N GLY A 286 -11.49 -4.16 -23.57
CA GLY A 286 -10.38 -3.75 -24.42
C GLY A 286 -9.65 -2.52 -23.88
N LEU A 287 -9.33 -2.48 -22.58
CA LEU A 287 -8.43 -1.48 -21.99
C LEU A 287 -6.98 -1.99 -21.98
N SER A 288 -6.00 -1.06 -21.99
CA SER A 288 -4.59 -1.45 -22.00
C SER A 288 -4.20 -2.16 -20.71
N LEU A 289 -3.57 -3.33 -20.85
CA LEU A 289 -2.80 -3.97 -19.78
C LEU A 289 -1.30 -3.87 -20.09
N VAL A 290 -0.46 -3.86 -19.05
CA VAL A 290 1.01 -3.95 -19.16
C VAL A 290 1.56 -4.92 -18.13
N ASP A 291 2.75 -5.48 -18.39
CA ASP A 291 3.52 -6.31 -17.44
C ASP A 291 2.74 -7.49 -16.80
N MET A 292 1.70 -8.01 -17.47
CA MET A 292 0.84 -9.07 -16.92
C MET A 292 1.61 -10.35 -16.56
N ASP A 293 2.72 -10.63 -17.26
CA ASP A 293 3.66 -11.72 -16.97
C ASP A 293 4.50 -11.48 -15.69
N GLN A 294 4.50 -10.26 -15.13
CA GLN A 294 5.28 -9.88 -13.96
C GLN A 294 4.47 -10.12 -12.67
N VAL A 295 4.51 -11.35 -12.18
CA VAL A 295 3.94 -11.78 -10.89
C VAL A 295 5.06 -12.08 -9.90
N GLN A 296 5.02 -11.48 -8.70
CA GLN A 296 6.07 -11.61 -7.68
C GLN A 296 5.75 -12.66 -6.63
N LEU A 297 6.70 -13.58 -6.44
CA LEU A 297 6.84 -14.38 -5.23
C LEU A 297 7.47 -13.52 -4.10
N HIS A 298 6.90 -13.60 -2.89
CA HIS A 298 7.63 -13.27 -1.66
C HIS A 298 8.50 -14.47 -1.29
N PRO A 299 9.79 -14.32 -0.93
CA PRO A 299 10.62 -15.46 -0.50
C PRO A 299 10.15 -16.09 0.82
N THR A 300 9.39 -15.36 1.63
CA THR A 300 9.03 -15.76 2.99
C THR A 300 7.52 -15.64 3.25
N GLY A 301 6.76 -16.69 2.96
CA GLY A 301 5.48 -16.97 3.61
C GLY A 301 5.71 -17.99 4.72
N PHE A 302 5.07 -17.83 5.88
CA PHE A 302 5.18 -18.81 6.97
C PHE A 302 4.61 -20.16 6.55
N ILE A 303 5.28 -21.24 6.95
CA ILE A 303 4.74 -22.58 6.95
C ILE A 303 4.10 -22.80 8.32
N ASP A 304 2.82 -23.17 8.34
CA ASP A 304 2.08 -23.46 9.57
C ASP A 304 2.38 -24.91 9.98
N PRO A 305 2.92 -25.19 11.19
CA PRO A 305 3.19 -26.57 11.59
C PRO A 305 1.94 -27.46 11.67
N SER A 306 0.74 -26.88 11.81
CA SER A 306 -0.53 -27.61 11.79
C SER A 306 -1.08 -27.83 10.37
N ASN A 307 -0.58 -27.09 9.37
CA ASN A 307 -0.95 -27.26 7.96
C ASN A 307 0.18 -26.79 7.02
N PRO A 308 1.27 -27.60 6.88
CA PRO A 308 2.44 -27.19 6.12
C PRO A 308 2.15 -26.89 4.66
N ASP A 309 1.18 -27.57 4.06
CA ASP A 309 0.88 -27.49 2.62
C ASP A 309 -0.21 -26.48 2.25
N ALA A 310 -0.83 -25.78 3.22
CA ALA A 310 -1.89 -24.80 3.00
C ALA A 310 -1.62 -23.85 1.80
N ASN A 311 -2.56 -23.77 0.85
CA ASN A 311 -2.41 -22.94 -0.35
C ASN A 311 -2.47 -21.42 -0.09
N THR A 312 -2.80 -21.00 1.14
CA THR A 312 -2.65 -19.61 1.60
C THR A 312 -1.68 -19.57 2.77
N LYS A 313 -0.60 -18.77 2.66
CA LYS A 313 0.38 -18.57 3.74
C LYS A 313 0.18 -17.24 4.43
N PHE A 314 0.38 -17.22 5.75
CA PHE A 314 0.54 -15.97 6.47
C PHE A 314 1.88 -15.34 6.05
N LEU A 315 1.90 -14.03 5.75
CA LEU A 315 3.12 -13.35 5.31
C LEU A 315 4.14 -13.26 6.44
N ALA A 316 5.32 -13.86 6.26
CA ALA A 316 6.49 -13.62 7.11
C ALA A 316 7.19 -12.35 6.59
N PRO A 317 7.04 -11.18 7.24
CA PRO A 317 7.36 -9.91 6.62
C PRO A 317 8.87 -9.79 6.33
N GLU A 318 9.21 -9.13 5.21
CA GLU A 318 10.60 -8.88 4.82
C GLU A 318 11.43 -8.14 5.89
N ALA A 319 10.74 -7.45 6.79
CA ALA A 319 11.33 -6.86 7.99
C ALA A 319 12.02 -7.88 8.91
N LEU A 320 11.64 -9.16 8.98
CA LEU A 320 12.34 -10.16 9.80
C LEU A 320 13.81 -10.29 9.35
N ARG A 321 14.03 -10.47 8.04
CA ARG A 321 15.37 -10.42 7.42
C ARG A 321 16.00 -9.03 7.57
N GLY A 322 15.19 -7.97 7.43
CA GLY A 322 15.59 -6.56 7.58
C GLY A 322 16.17 -6.14 8.94
N HIS A 323 15.81 -6.82 10.03
CA HIS A 323 16.28 -6.51 11.40
C HIS A 323 17.28 -7.55 11.94
N GLY A 324 17.72 -8.53 11.13
CA GLY A 324 18.79 -9.45 11.50
C GLY A 324 18.58 -10.91 11.09
N GLY A 325 17.38 -11.28 10.64
CA GLY A 325 17.04 -12.67 10.36
C GLY A 325 17.88 -13.30 9.25
N ILE A 326 18.48 -14.45 9.56
CA ILE A 326 19.26 -15.28 8.63
C ILE A 326 18.38 -16.41 8.05
N LEU A 327 18.78 -16.94 6.89
CA LEU A 327 18.13 -18.10 6.27
C LEU A 327 19.07 -19.30 6.28
N LEU A 328 18.60 -20.44 6.80
CA LEU A 328 19.35 -21.70 6.89
C LEU A 328 18.70 -22.77 6.00
N SER A 329 19.53 -23.51 5.26
CA SER A 329 19.10 -24.51 4.28
C SER A 329 18.55 -25.78 4.92
N LEU A 330 17.70 -26.47 4.18
CA LEU A 330 17.37 -27.88 4.44
C LEU A 330 18.58 -28.78 4.14
N GLY A 331 18.58 -30.01 4.65
CA GLY A 331 19.78 -30.86 4.64
C GLY A 331 20.82 -30.40 5.67
N SER A 332 21.59 -29.36 5.33
CA SER A 332 22.81 -28.95 6.04
C SER A 332 22.64 -27.91 7.16
N GLY A 333 21.53 -27.16 7.22
CA GLY A 333 21.34 -26.09 8.20
C GLY A 333 22.25 -24.87 8.00
N THR A 334 22.88 -24.73 6.83
CA THR A 334 23.87 -23.67 6.54
C THR A 334 23.23 -22.42 5.94
N ARG A 335 23.86 -21.24 6.12
CA ARG A 335 23.49 -20.05 5.31
C ARG A 335 23.76 -20.30 3.83
N PHE A 336 22.86 -19.83 2.98
CA PHE A 336 22.91 -20.01 1.51
C PHE A 336 22.56 -18.74 0.71
N ALA A 337 22.29 -17.60 1.36
CA ALA A 337 21.79 -16.41 0.69
C ALA A 337 22.20 -15.09 1.38
N ASN A 338 22.21 -14.01 0.59
CA ASN A 338 22.12 -12.65 1.10
C ASN A 338 20.65 -12.32 1.33
N GLU A 339 20.23 -12.33 2.59
CA GLU A 339 18.83 -12.22 3.01
C GLU A 339 18.22 -10.83 2.73
N LEU A 340 19.06 -9.86 2.31
CA LEU A 340 18.70 -8.51 1.88
C LEU A 340 18.86 -8.31 0.35
N GLY A 341 18.99 -9.39 -0.42
CA GLY A 341 18.89 -9.40 -1.88
C GLY A 341 17.52 -8.94 -2.39
N THR A 342 17.34 -8.93 -3.72
CA THR A 342 16.01 -8.75 -4.32
C THR A 342 15.13 -9.97 -4.03
N ARG A 343 13.81 -9.81 -4.08
CA ARG A 343 12.88 -10.93 -3.81
C ARG A 343 13.13 -12.10 -4.75
N ALA A 344 13.33 -11.84 -6.05
CA ALA A 344 13.80 -12.84 -7.02
C ALA A 344 15.06 -13.56 -6.53
N ALA A 345 16.18 -12.85 -6.30
CA ALA A 345 17.44 -13.48 -5.91
C ALA A 345 17.38 -14.31 -4.62
N VAL A 346 16.53 -13.94 -3.64
CA VAL A 346 16.32 -14.75 -2.42
C VAL A 346 15.43 -15.97 -2.71
N VAL A 347 14.43 -15.85 -3.59
CA VAL A 347 13.62 -16.98 -4.08
C VAL A 347 14.48 -17.96 -4.87
N ASP A 348 15.33 -17.46 -5.77
CA ASP A 348 16.24 -18.26 -6.60
C ASP A 348 17.23 -19.05 -5.72
N ALA A 349 17.83 -18.40 -4.71
CA ALA A 349 18.71 -19.06 -3.75
C ALA A 349 17.98 -20.11 -2.90
N ILE A 350 16.72 -19.87 -2.50
CA ILE A 350 15.88 -20.85 -1.81
C ILE A 350 15.64 -22.08 -2.71
N HIS A 351 15.34 -21.88 -4.01
CA HIS A 351 15.15 -22.99 -4.95
C HIS A 351 16.45 -23.76 -5.25
N GLN A 352 17.60 -23.09 -5.31
CA GLN A 352 18.89 -23.71 -5.63
C GLN A 352 19.47 -24.55 -4.49
N HIS A 353 19.21 -24.17 -3.23
CA HIS A 353 19.86 -24.78 -2.06
C HIS A 353 18.91 -25.47 -1.08
N SER A 354 17.59 -25.37 -1.28
CA SER A 354 16.64 -25.64 -0.20
C SER A 354 15.24 -26.01 -0.74
N LEU A 355 15.14 -27.13 -1.47
CA LEU A 355 13.88 -27.63 -2.04
C LEU A 355 12.92 -28.15 -0.97
N TYR A 356 11.62 -27.87 -1.13
CA TYR A 356 10.57 -28.34 -0.24
C TYR A 356 10.47 -29.88 -0.30
N PRO A 357 10.26 -30.60 0.81
CA PRO A 357 10.21 -32.06 0.80
C PRO A 357 9.12 -32.64 -0.12
N ASN A 358 9.36 -33.84 -0.66
CA ASN A 358 8.39 -34.65 -1.41
C ASN A 358 7.74 -33.96 -2.63
N GLN A 359 8.39 -32.96 -3.23
CA GLN A 359 7.92 -32.30 -4.47
C GLN A 359 8.09 -33.22 -5.69
N SER A 360 7.02 -33.43 -6.46
CA SER A 360 7.13 -33.88 -7.86
C SER A 360 7.36 -32.70 -8.79
N THR A 361 8.31 -32.83 -9.71
CA THR A 361 8.58 -31.83 -10.75
C THR A 361 7.86 -32.21 -12.05
N GLU A 362 6.66 -31.66 -12.24
CA GLU A 362 6.05 -31.64 -13.58
C GLU A 362 6.95 -30.84 -14.54
N ALA A 363 7.07 -31.31 -15.80
CA ALA A 363 7.97 -30.69 -16.77
C ALA A 363 7.59 -29.22 -17.05
N GLY A 364 8.56 -28.32 -16.90
CA GLY A 364 8.38 -26.87 -17.09
C GLY A 364 7.85 -26.11 -15.87
N LEU A 365 7.71 -26.76 -14.72
CA LEU A 365 7.19 -26.15 -13.49
C LEU A 365 8.27 -26.10 -12.40
N TRP A 366 8.29 -25.00 -11.65
CA TRP A 366 9.31 -24.75 -10.63
C TRP A 366 8.98 -25.52 -9.35
N ALA A 367 9.92 -26.36 -8.89
CA ALA A 367 9.85 -26.96 -7.57
C ALA A 367 9.82 -25.85 -6.49
N ARG A 368 8.87 -25.93 -5.55
CA ARG A 368 8.85 -25.00 -4.41
C ARG A 368 10.04 -25.27 -3.51
N GLY A 369 10.61 -24.21 -2.95
CA GLY A 369 11.61 -24.31 -1.90
C GLY A 369 11.05 -24.01 -0.51
N ALA A 370 11.83 -24.29 0.52
CA ALA A 370 11.62 -23.82 1.88
C ALA A 370 12.94 -23.73 2.65
N ALA A 371 12.97 -22.93 3.70
CA ALA A 371 14.14 -22.77 4.56
C ALA A 371 13.70 -22.46 5.99
N PHE A 372 14.62 -22.60 6.94
CA PHE A 372 14.44 -22.03 8.27
C PHE A 372 14.84 -20.56 8.25
N LEU A 373 14.01 -19.69 8.83
CA LEU A 373 14.38 -18.31 9.16
C LEU A 373 14.62 -18.24 10.67
N VAL A 374 15.83 -17.80 11.04
CA VAL A 374 16.28 -17.70 12.44
C VAL A 374 16.52 -16.23 12.79
N LEU A 375 16.08 -15.84 13.99
CA LEU A 375 16.34 -14.55 14.65
C LEU A 375 16.95 -14.80 16.03
N ASN A 376 17.83 -13.93 16.52
CA ASN A 376 18.17 -13.88 17.94
C ASN A 376 17.35 -12.79 18.67
N GLN A 377 17.47 -12.73 20.00
CA GLN A 377 16.78 -11.72 20.82
C GLN A 377 17.00 -10.29 20.31
N ALA A 378 18.24 -9.92 19.94
CA ALA A 378 18.54 -8.58 19.43
C ALA A 378 17.77 -8.26 18.13
N ALA A 379 17.59 -9.23 17.23
CA ALA A 379 16.80 -9.06 16.02
C ALA A 379 15.29 -8.99 16.30
N VAL A 380 14.81 -9.68 17.33
CA VAL A 380 13.43 -9.60 17.82
C VAL A 380 13.14 -8.22 18.42
N ASP A 381 14.04 -7.70 19.25
CA ASP A 381 13.92 -6.40 19.92
C ASP A 381 13.98 -5.24 18.91
N LEU A 382 14.84 -5.34 17.90
CA LEU A 382 14.88 -4.39 16.77
C LEU A 382 13.64 -4.47 15.88
N PHE A 383 13.00 -5.64 15.77
CA PHE A 383 11.84 -5.82 14.90
C PHE A 383 10.53 -5.39 15.55
N ASP A 384 10.10 -6.07 16.62
CA ASP A 384 8.93 -5.84 17.50
C ASP A 384 8.64 -7.16 18.23
N ALA A 385 8.98 -7.24 19.51
CA ALA A 385 8.79 -8.45 20.32
C ALA A 385 7.31 -8.86 20.48
N ALA A 386 6.36 -7.91 20.45
CA ALA A 386 4.94 -8.22 20.52
C ALA A 386 4.44 -8.89 19.25
N VAL A 387 4.95 -8.48 18.07
CA VAL A 387 4.64 -9.13 16.79
C VAL A 387 5.22 -10.56 16.74
N ILE A 388 6.41 -10.80 17.28
CA ILE A 388 6.96 -12.15 17.41
C ILE A 388 6.15 -13.00 18.40
N GLY A 389 5.75 -12.46 19.55
CA GLY A 389 4.84 -13.14 20.49
C GLY A 389 3.48 -13.50 19.86
N PHE A 390 2.95 -12.64 18.99
CA PHE A 390 1.77 -12.96 18.17
C PHE A 390 2.05 -14.13 17.21
N TYR A 391 3.16 -14.14 16.47
CA TYR A 391 3.50 -15.27 15.59
C TYR A 391 3.79 -16.58 16.35
N MET A 392 4.34 -16.51 17.57
CA MET A 392 4.50 -17.67 18.47
C MET A 392 3.16 -18.22 18.95
N SER A 393 2.22 -17.36 19.37
CA SER A 393 0.85 -17.80 19.74
C SER A 393 0.01 -18.28 18.54
N ARG A 394 0.47 -18.03 17.31
CA ARG A 394 -0.02 -18.66 16.07
C ARG A 394 0.72 -19.95 15.67
N GLY A 395 1.73 -20.39 16.44
CA GLY A 395 2.51 -21.60 16.17
C GLY A 395 3.60 -21.46 15.11
N PHE A 396 3.74 -20.31 14.43
CA PHE A 396 4.72 -20.13 13.35
C PHE A 396 6.18 -20.10 13.83
N PHE A 397 6.42 -19.77 15.10
CA PHE A 397 7.74 -19.68 15.70
C PHE A 397 7.90 -20.63 16.88
N LYS A 398 9.05 -21.31 16.96
CA LYS A 398 9.54 -22.01 18.15
C LYS A 398 10.80 -21.30 18.67
N GLN A 399 10.90 -21.15 19.99
CA GLN A 399 12.08 -20.61 20.66
C GLN A 399 13.01 -21.76 21.07
N VAL A 400 14.32 -21.53 20.99
CA VAL A 400 15.39 -22.39 21.53
C VAL A 400 16.43 -21.50 22.22
N ASN A 401 17.23 -22.05 23.14
CA ASN A 401 18.07 -21.26 24.04
C ASN A 401 19.54 -21.13 23.60
N ASN A 402 19.97 -21.85 22.56
CA ASN A 402 21.35 -21.89 22.05
C ASN A 402 21.44 -22.58 20.68
N ALA A 403 22.63 -22.57 20.07
CA ALA A 403 22.94 -23.21 18.80
C ALA A 403 22.78 -24.75 18.80
N ALA A 404 22.99 -25.43 19.92
CA ALA A 404 22.85 -26.88 20.01
C ALA A 404 21.37 -27.31 19.99
N GLU A 405 20.51 -26.59 20.71
CA GLU A 405 19.05 -26.75 20.62
C GLU A 405 18.51 -26.36 19.24
N LEU A 406 19.09 -25.34 18.56
CA LEU A 406 18.75 -25.03 17.17
C LEU A 406 19.11 -26.19 16.23
N ALA A 407 20.31 -26.74 16.34
CA ALA A 407 20.74 -27.88 15.52
C ALA A 407 19.85 -29.11 15.78
N GLN A 408 19.57 -29.43 17.04
CA GLN A 408 18.64 -30.50 17.42
C GLN A 408 17.24 -30.27 16.82
N LEU A 409 16.68 -29.07 16.94
CA LEU A 409 15.37 -28.74 16.37
C LEU A 409 15.33 -28.89 14.85
N MET A 410 16.40 -28.51 14.14
CA MET A 410 16.44 -28.67 12.69
C MET A 410 16.59 -30.15 12.27
N ARG A 411 17.30 -30.98 13.06
CA ARG A 411 17.37 -32.43 12.83
C ARG A 411 16.04 -33.15 13.08
N ASP A 412 15.43 -32.91 14.24
CA ASP A 412 14.13 -33.49 14.63
C ASP A 412 12.99 -33.01 13.72
N GLY A 413 13.15 -31.80 13.18
CA GLY A 413 12.26 -31.16 12.24
C GLY A 413 11.27 -30.19 12.88
N PHE A 414 10.88 -29.19 12.09
CA PHE A 414 9.89 -28.19 12.49
C PHE A 414 9.12 -27.68 11.26
N ALA A 415 7.82 -27.47 11.40
CA ALA A 415 6.93 -27.05 10.30
C ALA A 415 6.98 -27.95 9.05
N GLY A 416 7.25 -29.26 9.20
CA GLY A 416 7.42 -30.19 8.08
C GLY A 416 8.77 -30.08 7.35
N LEU A 417 9.72 -29.30 7.89
CA LEU A 417 11.08 -29.11 7.37
C LEU A 417 12.10 -29.83 8.26
N SER A 418 13.22 -30.28 7.69
CA SER A 418 14.37 -30.78 8.45
C SER A 418 15.72 -30.46 7.78
N ALA A 419 16.78 -30.46 8.59
CA ALA A 419 18.18 -30.41 8.20
C ALA A 419 18.95 -31.47 9.01
N PRO A 420 18.95 -32.75 8.58
CA PRO A 420 19.57 -33.86 9.32
C PRO A 420 21.08 -33.70 9.58
N ASP A 421 21.80 -32.99 8.71
CA ASP A 421 23.27 -32.85 8.81
C ASP A 421 23.68 -31.65 9.70
N ALA A 422 22.73 -30.89 10.23
CA ALA A 422 23.02 -29.74 11.09
C ALA A 422 23.56 -30.20 12.45
N THR A 423 24.70 -29.63 12.90
CA THR A 423 25.31 -29.88 14.21
C THR A 423 25.45 -28.58 15.00
N ALA A 424 25.76 -28.66 16.30
CA ALA A 424 25.97 -27.47 17.12
C ALA A 424 27.17 -26.65 16.60
N GLU A 425 28.20 -27.36 16.13
CA GLU A 425 29.42 -26.84 15.54
C GLU A 425 29.15 -26.18 14.17
N SER A 426 28.31 -26.80 13.32
CA SER A 426 27.97 -26.20 12.01
C SER A 426 27.15 -24.92 12.16
N VAL A 427 26.22 -24.87 13.13
CA VAL A 427 25.47 -23.66 13.47
C VAL A 427 26.38 -22.59 14.08
N ALA A 428 27.28 -22.95 14.99
CA ALA A 428 28.25 -22.02 15.56
C ALA A 428 29.22 -21.45 14.49
N GLN A 429 29.66 -22.28 13.54
CA GLN A 429 30.45 -21.84 12.39
C GLN A 429 29.68 -20.84 11.52
N VAL A 430 28.40 -21.08 11.25
CA VAL A 430 27.54 -20.13 10.51
C VAL A 430 27.46 -18.77 11.22
N PHE A 431 27.36 -18.75 12.55
CA PHE A 431 27.37 -17.51 13.33
C PHE A 431 28.76 -16.82 13.30
N ALA A 432 29.84 -17.58 13.43
CA ALA A 432 31.21 -17.05 13.38
C ALA A 432 31.53 -16.40 12.03
N GLU A 433 31.17 -17.05 10.91
CA GLU A 433 31.35 -16.51 9.56
C GLU A 433 30.50 -15.25 9.32
N TYR A 434 29.24 -15.27 9.77
CA TYR A 434 28.35 -14.12 9.68
C TYR A 434 28.89 -12.92 10.46
N ASN A 435 29.39 -13.13 11.68
CA ASN A 435 29.99 -12.08 12.51
C ASN A 435 31.30 -11.55 11.90
N ALA A 436 32.18 -12.42 11.41
CA ALA A 436 33.42 -12.00 10.77
C ALA A 436 33.16 -11.13 9.53
N ALA A 437 32.08 -11.38 8.79
CA ALA A 437 31.63 -10.51 7.71
C ALA A 437 30.98 -9.20 8.21
N ALA A 438 30.18 -9.25 9.28
CA ALA A 438 29.59 -8.07 9.92
C ALA A 438 30.65 -7.09 10.46
N GLU A 439 31.75 -7.61 10.98
CA GLU A 439 32.92 -6.87 11.47
C GLU A 439 33.87 -6.41 10.36
N GLY A 440 33.64 -6.83 9.11
CA GLY A 440 34.49 -6.50 7.96
C GLY A 440 35.84 -7.23 7.93
N LYS A 441 36.03 -8.28 8.75
CA LYS A 441 37.24 -9.13 8.73
C LYS A 441 37.32 -10.00 7.48
N VAL A 442 36.17 -10.39 6.93
CA VAL A 442 36.04 -11.11 5.66
C VAL A 442 34.92 -10.51 4.81
N GLN A 443 34.85 -10.86 3.53
CA GLN A 443 33.66 -10.59 2.71
C GLN A 443 32.61 -11.68 2.96
N ASP A 444 31.33 -11.31 3.05
CA ASP A 444 30.24 -12.30 3.14
C ASP A 444 30.15 -13.12 1.84
N LYS A 445 30.05 -14.45 2.00
CA LYS A 445 30.01 -15.43 0.91
C LYS A 445 28.90 -15.17 -0.13
N PHE A 446 27.87 -14.39 0.22
CA PHE A 446 26.71 -14.07 -0.63
C PHE A 446 26.63 -12.57 -0.98
N GLY A 447 27.64 -11.77 -0.64
CA GLY A 447 27.68 -10.33 -0.89
C GLY A 447 26.73 -9.50 -0.01
N LYS A 448 26.38 -9.98 1.19
CA LYS A 448 25.64 -9.19 2.20
C LYS A 448 26.54 -8.06 2.74
N THR A 449 25.99 -6.84 2.82
CA THR A 449 26.75 -5.64 3.25
C THR A 449 26.08 -4.87 4.40
N VAL A 450 25.00 -5.39 4.97
CA VAL A 450 24.24 -4.75 6.07
C VAL A 450 23.87 -5.83 7.09
N PHE A 451 24.35 -5.65 8.32
CA PHE A 451 24.25 -6.59 9.43
C PHE A 451 23.65 -5.83 10.62
N PRO A 452 22.33 -5.96 10.88
CA PRO A 452 21.68 -5.23 11.98
C PRO A 452 22.07 -5.73 13.37
N VAL A 453 22.50 -6.99 13.46
CA VAL A 453 22.90 -7.72 14.68
C VAL A 453 24.10 -8.62 14.36
N THR A 454 24.75 -9.14 15.40
CA THR A 454 25.63 -10.32 15.41
C THR A 454 24.91 -11.49 16.11
N TYR A 455 25.44 -12.71 16.01
CA TYR A 455 24.90 -13.92 16.66
C TYR A 455 25.92 -14.59 17.61
N SER A 456 25.45 -15.19 18.70
CA SER A 456 26.25 -16.01 19.63
C SER A 456 25.78 -17.47 19.63
N PRO A 457 26.65 -18.48 19.84
CA PRO A 457 26.22 -19.85 20.12
C PRO A 457 25.28 -19.95 21.33
N ASP A 458 25.43 -19.05 22.31
CA ASP A 458 24.60 -18.96 23.53
C ASP A 458 23.37 -18.05 23.37
N ASP A 459 23.06 -17.60 22.15
CA ASP A 459 21.88 -16.76 21.93
C ASP A 459 20.58 -17.54 22.15
N LYS A 460 19.60 -16.86 22.75
CA LYS A 460 18.20 -17.23 22.59
C LYS A 460 17.76 -16.95 21.15
N LEU A 461 17.28 -17.99 20.49
CA LEU A 461 16.95 -18.00 19.06
C LEU A 461 15.47 -18.31 18.83
N TYR A 462 14.92 -17.74 17.77
CA TYR A 462 13.53 -17.85 17.35
C TYR A 462 13.50 -18.35 15.91
N VAL A 463 12.90 -19.52 15.71
CA VAL A 463 12.95 -20.29 14.45
C VAL A 463 11.55 -20.39 13.84
N CYS A 464 11.43 -20.10 12.54
CA CYS A 464 10.21 -20.35 11.77
C CYS A 464 10.53 -21.03 10.43
N GLY A 465 9.62 -21.89 9.96
CA GLY A 465 9.69 -22.44 8.60
C GLY A 465 9.09 -21.45 7.60
N ILE A 466 9.77 -21.21 6.47
CA ILE A 466 9.30 -20.33 5.41
C ILE A 466 9.36 -20.99 4.03
N THR A 467 8.48 -20.58 3.11
CA THR A 467 8.43 -21.01 1.71
C THR A 467 8.09 -19.83 0.80
N PRO A 468 8.55 -19.79 -0.48
CA PRO A 468 8.11 -18.77 -1.42
C PRO A 468 6.60 -18.83 -1.70
N ALA A 469 5.97 -17.67 -1.86
CA ALA A 469 4.52 -17.56 -2.04
C ALA A 469 4.12 -16.39 -2.97
N ILE A 470 3.12 -16.58 -3.83
CA ILE A 470 2.57 -15.54 -4.72
C ILE A 470 2.06 -14.39 -3.86
N HIS A 471 2.58 -13.19 -4.09
CA HIS A 471 2.41 -12.08 -3.14
C HIS A 471 1.83 -10.83 -3.76
N TYR A 472 2.19 -10.51 -5.01
CA TYR A 472 1.80 -9.26 -5.65
C TYR A 472 1.91 -9.35 -7.17
N THR A 473 1.00 -8.72 -7.89
CA THR A 473 1.02 -8.64 -9.37
C THR A 473 1.45 -7.24 -9.82
N MET A 474 2.61 -7.14 -10.48
CA MET A 474 3.12 -5.84 -10.99
C MET A 474 2.47 -5.44 -12.33
N GLY A 475 1.90 -6.42 -13.03
CA GLY A 475 1.06 -6.20 -14.20
C GLY A 475 -0.35 -5.77 -13.85
N GLY A 476 -0.95 -4.96 -14.72
CA GLY A 476 -2.28 -4.40 -14.52
C GLY A 476 -2.63 -3.36 -15.58
N ILE A 477 -3.66 -2.58 -15.30
CA ILE A 477 -4.21 -1.56 -16.19
C ILE A 477 -3.19 -0.43 -16.41
N LYS A 478 -2.94 -0.05 -17.67
CA LYS A 478 -2.00 1.02 -18.03
C LYS A 478 -2.55 2.39 -17.62
N ILE A 479 -1.81 3.11 -16.78
CA ILE A 479 -2.14 4.46 -16.34
C ILE A 479 -1.06 5.47 -16.74
N ASN A 480 -1.42 6.76 -16.76
CA ASN A 480 -0.45 7.85 -16.78
C ASN A 480 -0.10 8.35 -15.35
N GLN A 481 0.74 9.39 -15.29
CA GLN A 481 1.21 10.00 -14.03
C GLN A 481 0.11 10.53 -13.09
N VAL A 482 -1.13 10.69 -13.57
CA VAL A 482 -2.27 11.18 -12.80
C VAL A 482 -3.36 10.13 -12.58
N GLY A 483 -3.07 8.86 -12.89
CA GLY A 483 -3.95 7.72 -12.67
C GLY A 483 -5.02 7.51 -13.75
N GLU A 484 -5.03 8.30 -14.84
CA GLU A 484 -5.98 8.13 -15.95
C GLU A 484 -5.65 6.86 -16.73
N VAL A 485 -6.66 6.05 -17.04
CA VAL A 485 -6.50 4.78 -17.77
C VAL A 485 -6.32 5.04 -19.26
N LEU A 486 -5.35 4.38 -19.88
CA LEU A 486 -4.96 4.61 -21.28
C LEU A 486 -5.54 3.56 -22.23
N ARG A 487 -6.07 4.03 -23.37
CA ARG A 487 -6.63 3.19 -24.44
C ARG A 487 -5.54 2.34 -25.12
N PRO A 488 -5.80 1.08 -25.48
CA PRO A 488 -4.93 0.30 -26.34
C PRO A 488 -5.28 0.56 -27.81
N LYS A 489 -4.55 -0.10 -28.71
CA LYS A 489 -4.76 -0.06 -30.16
C LYS A 489 -5.83 -1.07 -30.59
N THR A 490 -7.09 -0.84 -30.22
CA THR A 490 -8.21 -1.73 -30.59
C THR A 490 -9.51 -0.99 -30.86
N ASP A 491 -10.19 -1.33 -31.95
CA ASP A 491 -11.46 -0.71 -32.36
C ASP A 491 -12.69 -1.21 -31.56
N LYS A 492 -12.47 -2.05 -30.53
CA LYS A 492 -13.54 -2.80 -29.84
C LYS A 492 -14.51 -1.96 -29.02
N LEU A 493 -14.13 -0.75 -28.58
CA LEU A 493 -14.91 -0.06 -27.55
C LEU A 493 -14.78 1.48 -27.48
N THR A 494 -13.71 2.08 -28.01
CA THR A 494 -13.46 3.52 -27.91
C THR A 494 -12.90 4.06 -29.21
N VAL A 495 -13.39 5.19 -29.70
CA VAL A 495 -12.93 5.82 -30.94
C VAL A 495 -11.82 6.82 -30.60
N GLY A 496 -10.60 6.33 -30.42
CA GLY A 496 -9.46 7.20 -30.15
C GLY A 496 -8.10 6.51 -30.21
N PRO A 497 -7.01 7.29 -30.32
CA PRO A 497 -5.66 6.77 -30.49
C PRO A 497 -5.13 6.06 -29.23
N GLU A 498 -4.26 5.07 -29.46
CA GLU A 498 -3.53 4.34 -28.42
C GLU A 498 -2.77 5.31 -27.49
N GLY A 499 -2.78 5.02 -26.18
CA GLY A 499 -2.00 5.76 -25.19
C GLY A 499 -2.63 7.09 -24.74
N VAL A 500 -3.75 7.50 -25.33
CA VAL A 500 -4.57 8.63 -24.83
C VAL A 500 -5.53 8.13 -23.72
N PRO A 501 -5.81 8.93 -22.69
CA PRO A 501 -6.80 8.62 -21.67
C PRO A 501 -8.18 8.24 -22.21
N LEU A 502 -8.89 7.39 -21.47
CA LEU A 502 -10.35 7.23 -21.57
C LEU A 502 -11.00 8.21 -20.57
N PRO A 503 -11.70 9.27 -21.04
CA PRO A 503 -12.33 10.25 -20.15
C PRO A 503 -13.22 9.61 -19.10
N GLY A 504 -13.13 10.09 -17.85
CA GLY A 504 -13.87 9.56 -16.72
C GLY A 504 -13.27 8.30 -16.07
N LEU A 505 -12.25 7.64 -16.64
CA LEU A 505 -11.68 6.42 -16.07
C LEU A 505 -10.29 6.61 -15.44
N TYR A 506 -10.16 6.18 -14.19
CA TYR A 506 -8.91 6.17 -13.44
C TYR A 506 -8.64 4.78 -12.83
N ALA A 507 -7.39 4.49 -12.51
CA ALA A 507 -6.99 3.32 -11.72
C ALA A 507 -5.85 3.66 -10.74
N ALA A 508 -5.81 2.98 -9.59
CA ALA A 508 -4.81 3.20 -8.55
C ALA A 508 -4.55 1.92 -7.70
N GLY A 509 -3.31 1.75 -7.24
CA GLY A 509 -2.88 0.55 -6.51
C GLY A 509 -2.59 -0.63 -7.44
N GLU A 510 -2.57 -1.85 -6.90
CA GLU A 510 -2.15 -3.09 -7.58
C GLU A 510 -3.00 -3.50 -8.79
N VAL A 511 -4.17 -2.89 -9.01
CA VAL A 511 -4.93 -3.06 -10.26
C VAL A 511 -4.28 -2.35 -11.46
N SER A 512 -3.36 -1.40 -11.20
CA SER A 512 -2.64 -0.62 -12.21
C SER A 512 -1.21 -1.15 -12.43
N GLY A 513 -0.78 -1.17 -13.70
CA GLY A 513 0.49 -1.75 -14.12
C GLY A 513 1.59 -0.73 -14.41
N GLY A 514 2.84 -1.22 -14.52
CA GLY A 514 3.98 -0.44 -14.99
C GLY A 514 4.68 0.43 -13.94
N VAL A 515 4.09 0.62 -12.75
CA VAL A 515 4.76 1.34 -11.63
C VAL A 515 6.01 0.60 -11.16
N HIS A 516 5.97 -0.73 -11.07
CA HIS A 516 7.08 -1.54 -10.52
C HIS A 516 7.91 -2.29 -11.57
N GLY A 517 7.37 -2.56 -12.75
CA GLY A 517 8.03 -3.42 -13.75
C GLY A 517 8.28 -4.83 -13.18
N GLN A 518 9.43 -5.42 -13.48
CA GLN A 518 9.72 -6.84 -13.21
C GLN A 518 9.70 -7.26 -11.73
N ASN A 519 10.03 -6.38 -10.79
CA ASN A 519 10.05 -6.75 -9.36
C ASN A 519 9.79 -5.56 -8.45
N ARG A 520 8.68 -5.59 -7.70
CA ARG A 520 8.39 -4.60 -6.66
C ARG A 520 9.35 -4.70 -5.47
N LEU A 521 9.79 -3.55 -4.95
CA LEU A 521 10.53 -3.43 -3.69
C LEU A 521 9.58 -3.36 -2.48
N ALA A 522 9.99 -3.88 -1.33
CA ALA A 522 9.21 -3.73 -0.09
C ALA A 522 9.03 -2.25 0.30
N GLY A 523 7.89 -1.96 0.96
CA GLY A 523 7.39 -0.62 1.27
C GLY A 523 6.58 0.02 0.13
N ASN A 524 6.93 -0.23 -1.14
CA ASN A 524 6.39 0.52 -2.27
C ASN A 524 4.87 0.36 -2.53
N SER A 525 4.23 -0.76 -2.17
CA SER A 525 2.80 -1.00 -2.49
C SER A 525 1.83 -0.17 -1.64
N LEU A 526 2.06 -0.07 -0.33
CA LEU A 526 1.27 0.82 0.53
C LEU A 526 1.46 2.28 0.12
N LEU A 527 2.71 2.65 -0.21
CA LEU A 527 3.05 3.99 -0.71
C LEU A 527 2.31 4.33 -2.01
N GLU A 528 2.24 3.39 -2.95
CA GLU A 528 1.53 3.51 -4.21
C GLU A 528 0.02 3.67 -4.03
N CYS A 529 -0.61 2.87 -3.17
CA CYS A 529 -2.02 3.02 -2.84
C CYS A 529 -2.34 4.41 -2.30
N VAL A 530 -1.50 4.96 -1.41
CA VAL A 530 -1.68 6.32 -0.87
C VAL A 530 -1.39 7.38 -1.94
N VAL A 531 -0.28 7.29 -2.68
CA VAL A 531 0.10 8.29 -3.70
C VAL A 531 -0.91 8.32 -4.86
N PHE A 532 -1.10 7.20 -5.57
CA PHE A 532 -1.97 7.17 -6.75
C PHE A 532 -3.45 7.23 -6.37
N GLY A 533 -3.87 6.67 -5.23
CA GLY A 533 -5.24 6.82 -4.74
C GLY A 533 -5.61 8.28 -4.45
N ARG A 534 -4.71 9.05 -3.80
CA ARG A 534 -4.90 10.50 -3.60
C ARG A 534 -4.92 11.26 -4.92
N ILE A 535 -4.00 10.96 -5.85
CA ILE A 535 -3.92 11.67 -7.14
C ILE A 535 -5.14 11.37 -8.03
N ALA A 536 -5.56 10.11 -8.17
CA ALA A 536 -6.75 9.74 -8.93
C ALA A 536 -8.02 10.36 -8.33
N GLY A 537 -8.15 10.33 -7.00
CA GLY A 537 -9.25 10.99 -6.28
C GLY A 537 -9.30 12.51 -6.53
N GLN A 538 -8.15 13.18 -6.54
CA GLN A 538 -8.07 14.62 -6.88
C GLN A 538 -8.56 14.91 -8.30
N ARG A 539 -8.22 14.05 -9.27
CA ARG A 539 -8.59 14.22 -10.68
C ARG A 539 -10.07 13.97 -10.91
N ALA A 540 -10.61 12.88 -10.38
CA ALA A 540 -12.04 12.57 -10.41
C ALA A 540 -12.88 13.71 -9.79
N ALA A 541 -12.51 14.18 -8.60
CA ALA A 541 -13.21 15.26 -7.91
C ALA A 541 -13.04 16.66 -8.55
N ALA A 542 -12.04 16.84 -9.43
CA ALA A 542 -11.91 18.04 -10.26
C ALA A 542 -12.82 17.97 -11.49
N LEU A 543 -12.95 16.80 -12.12
CA LEU A 543 -13.79 16.60 -13.32
C LEU A 543 -15.27 16.95 -13.05
N SER A 544 -15.84 16.44 -11.95
CA SER A 544 -17.22 16.74 -11.54
C SER A 544 -17.53 18.22 -11.26
N LYS A 545 -16.51 19.06 -11.10
CA LYS A 545 -16.72 20.52 -10.89
C LYS A 545 -16.88 21.31 -12.19
N HIS A 546 -16.62 20.67 -13.33
CA HIS A 546 -16.73 21.27 -14.66
C HIS A 546 -17.81 20.61 -15.54
N ALA A 547 -18.40 19.50 -15.10
CA ALA A 547 -19.52 18.84 -15.77
C ALA A 547 -20.83 19.62 -15.54
N THR A 548 -21.24 20.44 -16.52
CA THR A 548 -22.58 21.02 -16.53
C THR A 548 -23.55 19.97 -17.04
N LEU A 549 -24.31 19.34 -16.14
CA LEU A 549 -25.27 18.29 -16.50
C LEU A 549 -26.39 18.86 -17.40
N PRO A 550 -26.66 18.25 -18.57
CA PRO A 550 -27.96 18.39 -19.24
C PRO A 550 -29.08 17.93 -18.30
N GLY A 551 -30.26 18.55 -18.41
CA GLY A 551 -31.35 18.34 -17.46
C GLY A 551 -31.80 16.88 -17.35
N THR A 552 -31.85 16.35 -16.13
CA THR A 552 -32.36 15.00 -15.88
C THR A 552 -33.87 14.94 -16.14
N HIS A 553 -34.27 14.20 -17.17
CA HIS A 553 -35.66 13.80 -17.32
C HIS A 553 -36.08 12.98 -16.09
N ARG A 554 -37.12 13.42 -15.38
CA ARG A 554 -37.72 12.62 -14.32
C ARG A 554 -38.46 11.44 -14.95
N LEU A 555 -38.16 10.22 -14.50
CA LEU A 555 -39.05 9.08 -14.70
C LEU A 555 -40.32 9.32 -13.88
N ALA A 556 -41.36 9.86 -14.52
CA ALA A 556 -42.67 10.02 -13.93
C ALA A 556 -43.42 8.68 -13.99
N LEU A 557 -43.28 7.87 -12.93
CA LEU A 557 -44.08 6.66 -12.75
C LEU A 557 -45.57 7.03 -12.77
N HIS A 558 -46.26 6.66 -13.85
CA HIS A 558 -47.71 6.83 -13.96
C HIS A 558 -48.40 5.73 -13.13
N SER A 559 -49.13 6.13 -12.11
CA SER A 559 -50.10 5.28 -11.42
C SER A 559 -51.49 5.50 -12.01
N SER A 560 -52.07 4.49 -12.65
CA SER A 560 -53.48 4.44 -13.04
C SER A 560 -54.22 3.34 -12.24
N PRO A 561 -55.53 3.50 -11.92
CA PRO A 561 -56.14 2.85 -10.76
C PRO A 561 -57.04 1.63 -11.11
N THR A 562 -57.91 1.26 -10.16
CA THR A 562 -58.91 0.15 -10.13
C THR A 562 -58.35 -1.19 -9.59
N THR A 563 -59.08 -1.99 -8.78
CA THR A 563 -60.47 -1.95 -8.25
C THR A 563 -60.56 -2.21 -6.72
N SER A 564 -61.71 -1.84 -6.10
CA SER A 564 -62.31 -2.36 -4.84
C SER A 564 -61.41 -2.65 -3.61
N TRP A 565 -61.46 -1.91 -2.49
CA TRP A 565 -62.58 -1.60 -1.55
C TRP A 565 -63.11 -2.80 -0.74
N ASP A 566 -62.92 -2.73 0.59
CA ASP A 566 -63.81 -3.36 1.58
C ASP A 566 -63.74 -2.64 2.96
N PHE A 567 -64.74 -2.88 3.81
CA PHE A 567 -65.00 -2.19 5.09
C PHE A 567 -65.34 -3.23 6.18
N LEU A 568 -65.02 -3.13 7.48
CA LEU A 568 -64.40 -2.10 8.34
C LEU A 568 -63.42 -2.82 9.34
N ALA A 569 -62.94 -2.35 10.51
CA ALA A 569 -63.31 -1.28 11.43
C ALA A 569 -62.06 -0.63 12.11
N ALA A 570 -62.23 0.06 13.24
CA ALA A 570 -61.16 0.81 13.93
C ALA A 570 -60.81 0.26 15.33
N THR A 571 -59.54 0.41 15.74
CA THR A 571 -59.16 1.05 17.02
C THR A 571 -57.64 1.30 17.15
N SER A 572 -57.28 2.33 17.92
CA SER A 572 -55.98 2.59 18.57
C SER A 572 -54.65 2.32 17.83
N SER A 573 -54.02 3.41 17.38
CA SER A 573 -52.54 3.59 17.38
C SER A 573 -51.94 3.43 18.80
N PRO A 574 -50.63 3.12 19.00
CA PRO A 574 -49.52 3.69 18.20
C PRO A 574 -48.28 2.82 17.87
N LEU A 575 -47.48 3.37 16.94
CA LEU A 575 -46.02 3.20 16.79
C LEU A 575 -45.44 1.80 16.52
N LEU A 576 -45.44 1.41 15.24
CA LEU A 576 -44.35 0.64 14.63
C LEU A 576 -43.84 1.36 13.36
N THR A 577 -42.53 1.29 13.09
CA THR A 577 -41.85 2.11 12.07
C THR A 577 -41.30 1.27 10.91
N PRO A 578 -41.57 1.65 9.64
CA PRO A 578 -40.93 1.05 8.48
C PRO A 578 -39.78 1.93 7.92
N THR A 579 -38.56 1.46 8.18
CA THR A 579 -37.42 1.33 7.23
C THR A 579 -37.40 2.08 5.87
N ASN A 580 -36.21 2.66 5.60
CA ASN A 580 -35.45 2.63 4.32
C ASN A 580 -36.01 3.26 3.01
N VAL A 581 -35.25 4.22 2.44
CA VAL A 581 -34.89 4.31 1.00
C VAL A 581 -33.56 5.09 0.86
N SER A 582 -32.50 4.45 0.29
CA SER A 582 -31.38 4.98 -0.57
C SER A 582 -30.61 6.28 -0.21
N LEU A 583 -29.40 6.61 -0.71
CA LEU A 583 -28.26 5.96 -1.41
C LEU A 583 -27.02 6.82 -1.03
N LEU A 584 -25.93 6.30 -0.43
CA LEU A 584 -24.64 5.90 -1.07
C LEU A 584 -23.66 7.09 -1.36
N ILE A 585 -22.31 7.05 -1.54
CA ILE A 585 -21.30 6.05 -2.03
C ILE A 585 -19.83 6.36 -1.47
N LEU A 586 -18.82 5.46 -1.37
CA LEU A 586 -17.51 5.62 -0.64
C LEU A 586 -16.26 4.92 -1.31
N VAL A 587 -15.04 5.45 -1.49
CA VAL A 587 -14.31 6.63 -0.97
C VAL A 587 -13.70 7.48 -2.11
N VAL A 588 -13.90 8.81 -2.06
CA VAL A 588 -12.89 9.83 -2.42
C VAL A 588 -13.24 11.07 -1.59
N ALA A 589 -12.48 11.43 -0.54
CA ALA A 589 -13.00 12.41 0.44
C ALA A 589 -11.98 13.29 1.20
N LEU A 590 -10.72 13.40 0.77
CA LEU A 590 -9.63 13.90 1.64
C LEU A 590 -8.79 15.05 1.08
N VAL A 591 -9.41 15.98 0.33
CA VAL A 591 -8.69 17.09 -0.34
C VAL A 591 -9.38 18.46 -0.31
N LEU A 592 -10.51 18.65 0.40
CA LEU A 592 -11.21 19.94 0.46
C LEU A 592 -11.10 20.82 1.74
N PRO A 593 -10.41 20.47 2.84
CA PRO A 593 -10.30 21.36 4.01
C PRO A 593 -9.21 22.45 3.92
N PHE A 594 -8.39 22.49 2.86
CA PHE A 594 -7.26 23.44 2.79
C PHE A 594 -7.59 24.79 2.12
N ALA A 595 -8.54 24.83 1.19
CA ALA A 595 -8.92 26.07 0.50
C ALA A 595 -9.65 27.08 1.42
N SER A 596 -10.44 26.58 2.38
CA SER A 596 -11.30 27.38 3.26
C SER A 596 -10.55 28.11 4.38
N ARG A 597 -9.29 27.75 4.67
CA ARG A 597 -8.46 28.41 5.71
C ARG A 597 -7.62 29.58 5.20
N ILE A 598 -7.38 29.70 3.89
CA ILE A 598 -6.59 30.80 3.31
C ILE A 598 -7.45 32.06 3.09
N LEU A 599 -8.73 31.90 2.76
CA LEU A 599 -9.68 33.00 2.52
C LEU A 599 -10.22 33.70 3.80
N ARG A 600 -9.50 33.62 4.93
CA ARG A 600 -9.82 34.35 6.18
C ARG A 600 -8.70 35.28 6.68
N ARG A 601 -7.86 35.78 5.77
CA ARG A 601 -7.09 37.02 5.97
C ARG A 601 -7.48 37.97 4.85
N GLY A 602 -8.15 39.06 5.22
CA GLY A 602 -8.91 39.88 4.28
C GLY A 602 -8.03 40.75 3.38
N PHE A 603 -8.56 41.06 2.19
CA PHE A 603 -8.19 42.27 1.48
C PHE A 603 -8.43 43.49 2.39
N LYS A 604 -7.42 44.35 2.50
CA LYS A 604 -7.63 45.79 2.45
C LYS A 604 -6.92 46.29 1.18
N LEU A 605 -7.41 47.41 0.65
CA LEU A 605 -6.91 48.09 -0.54
C LEU A 605 -5.43 48.49 -0.38
#